data_AF-A0A2W6YBY4-F1
#
_entry.id   AF-A0A2W6YBY4-F1
#
_cell.length_a   1.000
_cell.length_b   1.000
_cell.length_c   1.000
_cell.angle_alpha   90.00
_cell.angle_beta   90.00
_cell.angle_gamma   90.00
#
_symmetry.space_group_name_H-M   'P 1'
#
loop_
_entity.id
_entity.type
_entity.pdbx_description
1 polymer ?
#
loop_
_entity_poly.entity_id
_entity_poly.type
_entity_poly.pdbx_seq_one_letter_code
_entity_poly.pdbx_strand_id
1 'polypeptide(L)'
;MQIELTADQVSALMSKLPPDATGPNNGFRWDDGVLTVPPVREAAVLTITAVTGWDAAPDPLAVLKELLKQGIDQQAERERLKYITAGAGQAMTYQQKAAEALRLADDPEPDPAAYPMLSAEVGVTATDLSGVGAIVRAAHAQWLAMGAAIETARLSGKQAIDLAATAEAARAVVVIWPQAEEN
;
A
#
# COMPACT_ATOMS: atom_id res chain seq x y z
N MET A 1 37.90 9.03 6.54
CA MET A 1 38.11 9.72 5.25
C MET A 1 37.58 11.14 5.37
N GLN A 2 38.18 12.11 4.66
CA GLN A 2 37.65 13.48 4.56
C GLN A 2 37.27 13.75 3.10
N ILE A 3 36.12 14.38 2.89
CA ILE A 3 35.62 14.77 1.58
C ILE A 3 35.08 16.19 1.63
N GLU A 4 35.38 16.99 0.61
CA GLU A 4 34.82 18.34 0.45
C GLU A 4 33.41 18.25 -0.11
N LEU A 5 32.43 18.80 0.60
CA LEU A 5 31.02 18.80 0.24
C LEU A 5 30.33 20.07 0.74
N THR A 6 29.39 20.60 -0.05
CA THR A 6 28.45 21.63 0.42
C THR A 6 27.47 21.08 1.45
N ALA A 7 26.80 21.95 2.20
CA ALA A 7 25.76 21.53 3.15
C ALA A 7 24.62 20.74 2.47
N ASP A 8 24.22 21.14 1.26
CA ASP A 8 23.19 20.46 0.47
C ASP A 8 23.66 19.06 0.02
N GLN A 9 24.92 18.95 -0.41
CA GLN A 9 25.53 17.68 -0.77
C GLN A 9 25.64 16.72 0.43
N VAL A 10 25.94 17.25 1.63
CA VAL A 10 25.91 16.46 2.87
C VAL A 10 24.49 15.95 3.13
N SER A 11 23.48 16.81 3.01
CA SER A 11 22.07 16.42 3.18
C SER A 11 21.65 15.34 2.17
N ALA A 12 22.02 15.51 0.90
CA ALA A 12 21.79 14.53 -0.16
C ALA A 12 22.48 13.18 0.14
N LEU A 13 23.73 13.20 0.60
CA LEU A 13 24.47 12.00 1.00
C LEU A 13 23.76 11.27 2.14
N MET A 14 23.37 12.00 3.19
CA MET A 14 22.71 11.41 4.37
C MET A 14 21.40 10.73 4.00
N SER A 15 20.64 11.27 3.05
CA SER A 15 19.38 10.66 2.58
C SER A 15 19.56 9.33 1.83
N LYS A 16 20.77 9.05 1.32
CA LYS A 16 21.09 7.85 0.54
C LYS A 16 21.82 6.78 1.35
N LEU A 17 22.22 7.10 2.58
CA LEU A 17 22.84 6.14 3.48
C LEU A 17 21.78 5.18 4.04
N PRO A 18 22.16 3.92 4.36
CA PRO A 18 21.24 2.97 4.96
C PRO A 18 20.72 3.48 6.33
N PRO A 19 19.53 3.04 6.78
CA PRO A 19 18.85 3.61 7.96
C PRO A 19 19.65 3.54 9.27
N ASP A 20 20.57 2.58 9.40
CA ASP A 20 21.47 2.44 10.55
C ASP A 20 22.57 3.52 10.59
N ALA A 21 22.75 4.28 9.51
CA ALA A 21 23.71 5.37 9.39
C ALA A 21 23.13 6.77 9.64
N THR A 22 21.81 6.89 9.86
CA THR A 22 21.13 8.20 10.04
C THR A 22 20.71 8.48 11.48
N GLY A 23 21.03 7.59 12.43
CA GLY A 23 20.72 7.76 13.85
C GLY A 23 21.62 8.76 14.58
N PRO A 24 21.25 9.18 15.81
CA PRO A 24 22.13 9.97 16.67
C PRO A 24 23.42 9.17 16.93
N ASN A 25 24.58 9.82 16.83
CA ASN A 25 25.92 9.22 16.91
C ASN A 25 26.36 8.38 15.68
N ASN A 26 25.90 8.72 14.48
CA ASN A 26 26.33 8.07 13.23
C ASN A 26 27.83 8.24 12.87
N GLY A 27 28.59 9.01 13.65
CA GLY A 27 30.04 9.18 13.51
C GLY A 27 30.47 10.15 12.41
N PHE A 28 29.55 10.71 11.65
CA PHE A 28 29.84 11.76 10.69
C PHE A 28 30.04 13.09 11.41
N ARG A 29 30.97 13.91 10.91
CA ARG A 29 31.18 15.28 11.38
C ARG A 29 31.37 16.19 10.18
N TRP A 30 30.59 17.25 10.09
CA TRP A 30 30.73 18.26 9.06
C TRP A 30 31.24 19.56 9.70
N ASP A 31 32.32 20.10 9.14
CA ASP A 31 32.95 21.34 9.57
C ASP A 31 33.36 22.13 8.32
N ASP A 32 32.79 23.33 8.17
CA ASP A 32 33.07 24.31 7.11
C ASP A 32 33.43 23.70 5.73
N GLY A 33 32.50 22.95 5.13
CA GLY A 33 32.67 22.39 3.79
C GLY A 33 33.43 21.05 3.73
N VAL A 34 33.90 20.52 4.86
CA VAL A 34 34.56 19.22 4.94
C VAL A 34 33.73 18.23 5.76
N LEU A 35 33.36 17.12 5.15
CA LEU A 35 32.73 15.99 5.83
C LEU A 35 33.80 14.97 6.25
N THR A 36 33.92 14.74 7.55
CA THR A 36 34.65 13.61 8.11
C THR A 36 33.74 12.38 8.15
N VAL A 37 34.13 11.37 7.39
CA VAL A 37 33.43 10.09 7.24
C VAL A 37 34.08 9.05 8.16
N PRO A 38 33.30 8.37 9.03
CA PRO A 38 33.84 7.32 9.89
C PRO A 38 34.21 6.07 9.07
N PRO A 39 35.26 5.31 9.45
CA PRO A 39 35.79 4.19 8.67
C PRO A 39 34.72 3.17 8.21
N VAL A 40 33.76 2.87 9.09
CA VAL A 40 32.66 1.92 8.82
C VAL A 40 31.72 2.37 7.69
N ARG A 41 31.75 3.66 7.31
CA ARG A 41 30.88 4.24 6.27
C ARG A 41 31.63 4.64 5.00
N GLU A 42 32.96 4.54 4.97
CA GLU A 42 33.77 4.99 3.82
C GLU A 42 33.36 4.26 2.53
N ALA A 43 33.21 2.94 2.57
CA ALA A 43 32.79 2.15 1.41
C ALA A 43 31.41 2.55 0.88
N ALA A 44 30.45 2.81 1.77
CA ALA A 44 29.10 3.25 1.39
C ALA A 44 29.13 4.65 0.76
N VAL A 45 29.87 5.58 1.37
CA VAL A 45 30.02 6.94 0.84
C VAL A 45 30.69 6.93 -0.53
N LEU A 46 31.79 6.18 -0.70
CA LEU A 46 32.46 6.04 -2.00
C LEU A 46 31.54 5.46 -3.07
N THR A 47 30.71 4.47 -2.71
CA THR A 47 29.75 3.88 -3.64
C THR A 47 28.72 4.91 -4.09
N ILE A 48 28.22 5.74 -3.17
CA ILE A 48 27.23 6.79 -3.48
C ILE A 48 27.87 7.89 -4.34
N THR A 49 29.01 8.43 -3.92
CA THR A 49 29.64 9.58 -4.58
C THR A 49 30.30 9.24 -5.92
N ALA A 50 30.56 7.95 -6.19
CA ALA A 50 31.00 7.48 -7.51
C ALA A 50 29.90 7.55 -8.58
N VAL A 51 28.62 7.68 -8.19
CA VAL A 51 27.51 7.81 -9.14
C VAL A 51 27.44 9.25 -9.66
N THR A 52 27.47 9.43 -10.98
CA THR A 52 27.28 10.74 -11.58
C THR A 52 25.90 11.32 -11.21
N GLY A 53 25.88 12.54 -10.68
CA GLY A 53 24.64 13.20 -10.24
C GLY A 53 24.08 12.70 -8.91
N TRP A 54 24.90 12.06 -8.06
CA TRP A 54 24.48 11.59 -6.74
C TRP A 54 23.93 12.70 -5.84
N ASP A 55 24.32 13.95 -6.06
CA ASP A 55 23.92 15.13 -5.31
C ASP A 55 22.75 15.90 -5.95
N ALA A 56 22.23 15.43 -7.08
CA ALA A 56 21.09 16.05 -7.72
C ALA A 56 19.90 16.08 -6.75
N ALA A 57 19.34 17.27 -6.55
CA ALA A 57 18.10 17.43 -5.80
C ALA A 57 17.00 16.54 -6.42
N PRO A 58 16.17 15.90 -5.61
CA PRO A 58 15.08 15.07 -6.13
C PRO A 58 14.15 15.94 -7.00
N ASP A 59 13.72 15.39 -8.14
CA ASP A 59 12.76 16.07 -9.04
C ASP A 59 11.49 16.43 -8.24
N PRO A 60 11.19 17.73 -8.05
CA PRO A 60 10.03 18.15 -7.28
C PRO A 60 8.71 17.59 -7.83
N LEU A 61 8.61 17.40 -9.15
CA LEU A 61 7.41 16.81 -9.77
C LEU A 61 7.30 15.32 -9.42
N ALA A 62 8.40 14.57 -9.51
CA ALA A 62 8.40 13.17 -9.12
C ALA A 62 8.01 12.97 -7.64
N VAL A 63 8.55 13.81 -6.74
CA VAL A 63 8.20 13.78 -5.30
C VAL A 63 6.72 14.07 -5.10
N LEU A 64 6.17 15.10 -5.78
CA LEU A 64 4.75 15.43 -5.71
C LEU A 64 3.87 14.28 -6.21
N LYS A 65 4.22 13.65 -7.34
CA LYS A 65 3.47 12.52 -7.88
C LYS A 65 3.38 11.37 -6.88
N GLU A 66 4.48 11.05 -6.21
CA GLU A 66 4.49 9.98 -5.20
C GLU A 66 3.57 10.30 -4.02
N LEU A 67 3.62 11.54 -3.50
CA LEU A 67 2.72 11.99 -2.44
C LEU A 67 1.23 11.91 -2.84
N LEU A 68 0.90 12.32 -4.06
CA LEU A 68 -0.48 12.24 -4.57
C LEU A 68 -0.95 10.78 -4.72
N LYS A 69 -0.07 9.89 -5.20
CA LYS A 69 -0.37 8.45 -5.32
C LYS A 69 -0.61 7.80 -3.96
N GLN A 70 0.17 8.15 -2.95
CA GLN A 70 -0.07 7.72 -1.56
C GLN A 70 -1.44 8.22 -1.05
N GLY A 71 -1.81 9.46 -1.40
CA GLY A 71 -3.14 9.99 -1.11
C GLY A 71 -4.27 9.20 -1.76
N ILE A 72 -4.08 8.73 -3.01
CA ILE A 72 -5.04 7.83 -3.68
C ILE A 72 -5.11 6.46 -2.97
N ASP A 73 -3.98 5.89 -2.56
CA ASP A 73 -3.96 4.61 -1.86
C ASP A 73 -4.72 4.69 -0.51
N GLN A 74 -4.57 5.79 0.23
CA GLN A 74 -5.34 6.05 1.46
C GLN A 74 -6.83 6.26 1.19
N GLN A 75 -7.19 6.93 0.09
CA GLN A 75 -8.59 7.09 -0.33
C GLN A 75 -9.21 5.74 -0.67
N ALA A 76 -8.53 4.92 -1.46
CA ALA A 76 -9.01 3.59 -1.82
C ALA A 76 -9.29 2.74 -0.57
N GLU A 77 -8.43 2.80 0.45
CA GLU A 77 -8.68 2.09 1.70
C GLU A 77 -9.93 2.60 2.42
N ARG A 78 -10.13 3.93 2.50
CA ARG A 78 -11.37 4.49 3.07
C ARG A 78 -12.61 4.02 2.31
N GLU A 79 -12.52 3.88 1.00
CA GLU A 79 -13.62 3.36 0.18
C GLU A 79 -13.89 1.87 0.46
N ARG A 80 -12.84 1.04 0.58
CA ARG A 80 -12.99 -0.38 0.94
C ARG A 80 -13.67 -0.55 2.30
N LEU A 81 -13.28 0.24 3.29
CA LEU A 81 -13.81 0.17 4.66
C LEU A 81 -15.30 0.56 4.79
N LYS A 82 -15.95 1.04 3.72
CA LYS A 82 -17.42 1.17 3.67
C LYS A 82 -18.14 -0.17 3.53
N TYR A 83 -17.45 -1.19 3.02
CA TYR A 83 -18.02 -2.50 2.67
C TYR A 83 -17.45 -3.64 3.53
N ILE A 84 -16.28 -3.44 4.14
CA ILE A 84 -15.60 -4.46 4.96
C ILE A 84 -15.12 -3.89 6.29
N THR A 85 -14.92 -4.79 7.25
CA THR A 85 -14.30 -4.47 8.54
C THR A 85 -12.78 -4.59 8.45
N ALA A 86 -12.06 -3.61 9.00
CA ALA A 86 -10.60 -3.63 9.05
C ALA A 86 -10.06 -4.76 9.96
N GLY A 87 -8.84 -5.22 9.65
CA GLY A 87 -8.06 -6.12 10.50
C GLY A 87 -7.66 -7.43 9.82
N ALA A 88 -6.40 -7.82 9.96
CA ALA A 88 -5.85 -9.00 9.28
C ALA A 88 -6.56 -10.30 9.69
N GLY A 89 -6.84 -10.50 10.98
CA GLY A 89 -7.57 -11.68 11.46
C GLY A 89 -9.02 -11.75 10.96
N GLN A 90 -9.67 -10.59 10.86
CA GLN A 90 -11.02 -10.50 10.29
C GLN A 90 -11.01 -10.80 8.78
N ALA A 91 -10.01 -10.28 8.06
CA ALA A 91 -9.84 -10.56 6.64
C ALA A 91 -9.63 -12.06 6.37
N MET A 92 -8.79 -12.73 7.16
CA MET A 92 -8.61 -14.18 7.09
C MET A 92 -9.92 -14.94 7.32
N THR A 93 -10.73 -14.50 8.30
CA THR A 93 -12.05 -15.08 8.58
C THR A 93 -12.99 -14.95 7.38
N TYR A 94 -13.09 -13.77 6.77
CA TYR A 94 -13.93 -13.57 5.59
C TYR A 94 -13.46 -14.35 4.37
N GLN A 95 -12.15 -14.43 4.14
CA GLN A 95 -11.57 -15.22 3.04
C GLN A 95 -11.88 -16.71 3.20
N GLN A 96 -11.74 -17.25 4.40
CA GLN A 96 -12.05 -18.66 4.67
C GLN A 96 -13.55 -18.94 4.48
N LYS A 97 -14.44 -18.06 4.98
CA LYS A 97 -15.89 -18.18 4.77
C LYS A 97 -16.26 -18.15 3.29
N ALA A 98 -15.68 -17.24 2.52
CA ALA A 98 -15.91 -17.17 1.07
C ALA A 98 -15.46 -18.46 0.36
N ALA A 99 -14.28 -19.00 0.71
CA ALA A 99 -13.78 -20.25 0.14
C ALA A 99 -14.69 -21.44 0.48
N GLU A 100 -15.16 -21.54 1.72
CA GLU A 100 -16.14 -22.56 2.13
C GLU A 100 -17.46 -22.42 1.39
N ALA A 101 -17.98 -21.20 1.24
CA ALA A 101 -19.27 -20.94 0.58
C ALA A 101 -19.25 -21.25 -0.92
N LEU A 102 -18.11 -21.00 -1.58
CA LEU A 102 -17.92 -21.37 -2.97
C LEU A 102 -17.86 -22.89 -3.13
N ARG A 103 -17.10 -23.59 -2.28
CA ARG A 103 -17.02 -25.06 -2.33
C ARG A 103 -18.37 -25.73 -2.00
N LEU A 104 -19.10 -25.20 -1.01
CA LEU A 104 -20.43 -25.69 -0.63
C LEU A 104 -21.43 -25.57 -1.80
N ALA A 105 -21.26 -24.57 -2.68
CA ALA A 105 -22.15 -24.37 -3.82
C ALA A 105 -22.15 -25.54 -4.81
N ASP A 106 -21.01 -26.23 -4.91
CA ASP A 106 -20.78 -27.33 -5.85
C ASP A 106 -20.82 -28.71 -5.17
N ASP A 107 -21.10 -28.76 -3.86
CA ASP A 107 -21.14 -29.98 -3.07
C ASP A 107 -22.56 -30.57 -3.03
N PRO A 108 -22.81 -31.72 -3.69
CA PRO A 108 -24.14 -32.33 -3.74
C PRO A 108 -24.56 -33.00 -2.42
N GLU A 109 -23.61 -33.31 -1.52
CA GLU A 109 -23.88 -33.98 -0.25
C GLU A 109 -22.97 -33.40 0.87
N PRO A 110 -23.23 -32.15 1.30
CA PRO A 110 -22.32 -31.45 2.20
C PRO A 110 -22.35 -32.00 3.62
N ASP A 111 -21.18 -32.40 4.13
CA ASP A 111 -20.95 -32.65 5.55
C ASP A 111 -20.60 -31.32 6.27
N PRO A 112 -21.41 -30.85 7.24
CA PRO A 112 -21.12 -29.63 8.00
C PRO A 112 -19.74 -29.60 8.65
N ALA A 113 -19.15 -30.75 9.01
CA ALA A 113 -17.80 -30.80 9.57
C ALA A 113 -16.72 -30.36 8.57
N ALA A 114 -16.99 -30.44 7.26
CA ALA A 114 -16.11 -29.93 6.22
C ALA A 114 -16.21 -28.42 5.99
N TYR A 115 -17.16 -27.73 6.65
CA TYR A 115 -17.42 -26.29 6.49
C TYR A 115 -17.48 -25.58 7.86
N PRO A 116 -16.42 -25.68 8.69
CA PRO A 116 -16.47 -25.28 10.09
C PRO A 116 -16.76 -23.77 10.27
N MET A 117 -16.32 -22.91 9.37
CA MET A 117 -16.57 -21.46 9.50
C MET A 117 -18.01 -21.09 9.18
N LEU A 118 -18.64 -21.77 8.22
CA LEU A 118 -20.05 -21.57 7.90
C LEU A 118 -20.96 -22.25 8.93
N SER A 119 -20.62 -23.47 9.34
CA SER A 119 -21.36 -24.24 10.34
C SER A 119 -21.47 -23.50 11.68
N ALA A 120 -20.46 -22.71 12.05
CA ALA A 120 -20.47 -21.87 13.24
C ALA A 120 -21.52 -20.74 13.21
N GLU A 121 -22.08 -20.40 12.04
CA GLU A 121 -23.10 -19.35 11.87
C GLU A 121 -24.53 -19.89 11.72
N VAL A 122 -24.70 -21.21 11.70
CA VAL A 122 -26.02 -21.84 11.63
C VAL A 122 -26.81 -21.51 12.88
N GLY A 123 -28.06 -21.07 12.69
CA GLY A 123 -28.94 -20.55 13.75
C GLY A 123 -28.70 -19.07 14.10
N VAL A 124 -27.62 -18.45 13.60
CA VAL A 124 -27.32 -17.02 13.80
C VAL A 124 -27.59 -16.23 12.52
N THR A 125 -26.97 -16.64 11.42
CA THR A 125 -27.06 -15.95 10.12
C THR A 125 -28.17 -16.53 9.24
N ALA A 126 -28.37 -17.85 9.28
CA ALA A 126 -29.49 -18.54 8.64
C ALA A 126 -29.81 -19.85 9.38
N THR A 127 -30.94 -20.48 9.06
CA THR A 127 -31.42 -21.69 9.74
C THR A 127 -30.58 -22.94 9.46
N ASP A 128 -29.91 -23.01 8.31
CA ASP A 128 -29.10 -24.15 7.89
C ASP A 128 -27.82 -23.72 7.16
N LEU A 129 -26.94 -24.70 6.92
CA LEU A 129 -25.64 -24.50 6.27
C LEU A 129 -25.77 -23.92 4.86
N SER A 130 -26.79 -24.36 4.10
CA SER A 130 -27.03 -23.88 2.73
C SER A 130 -27.41 -22.40 2.71
N GLY A 131 -28.29 -21.98 3.63
CA GLY A 131 -28.67 -20.59 3.80
C GLY A 131 -27.49 -19.70 4.20
N VAL A 132 -26.66 -20.14 5.14
CA VAL A 132 -25.43 -19.42 5.51
C VAL A 132 -24.51 -19.28 4.30
N GLY A 133 -24.26 -20.40 3.58
CA GLY A 133 -23.44 -20.40 2.37
C GLY A 133 -23.94 -19.45 1.30
N ALA A 134 -25.26 -19.42 1.06
CA ALA A 134 -25.88 -18.52 0.08
C ALA A 134 -25.68 -17.04 0.45
N ILE A 135 -25.87 -16.68 1.72
CA ILE A 135 -25.66 -15.30 2.22
C ILE A 135 -24.20 -14.88 2.09
N VAL A 136 -23.27 -15.73 2.55
CA VAL A 136 -21.83 -15.45 2.47
C VAL A 136 -21.37 -15.32 1.02
N ARG A 137 -21.84 -16.19 0.12
CA ARG A 137 -21.52 -16.12 -1.31
C ARG A 137 -22.06 -14.84 -1.95
N ALA A 138 -23.27 -14.42 -1.60
CA ALA A 138 -23.85 -13.16 -2.08
C ALA A 138 -23.03 -11.95 -1.61
N ALA A 139 -22.68 -11.90 -0.32
CA ALA A 139 -21.82 -10.85 0.23
C ALA A 139 -20.42 -10.83 -0.44
N HIS A 140 -19.83 -12.01 -0.67
CA HIS A 140 -18.57 -12.13 -1.39
C HIS A 140 -18.65 -11.62 -2.83
N ALA A 141 -19.72 -11.94 -3.56
CA ALA A 141 -19.93 -11.45 -4.93
C ALA A 141 -20.07 -9.93 -4.98
N GLN A 142 -20.82 -9.34 -4.04
CA GLN A 142 -20.94 -7.88 -3.92
C GLN A 142 -19.59 -7.23 -3.62
N TRP A 143 -18.81 -7.81 -2.70
CA TRP A 143 -17.46 -7.33 -2.41
C TRP A 143 -16.52 -7.41 -3.61
N LEU A 144 -16.56 -8.51 -4.38
CA LEU A 144 -15.72 -8.64 -5.58
C LEU A 144 -16.03 -7.55 -6.62
N ALA A 145 -17.31 -7.30 -6.87
CA ALA A 145 -17.73 -6.24 -7.81
C ALA A 145 -17.24 -4.87 -7.35
N MET A 146 -17.49 -4.51 -6.08
CA MET A 146 -17.07 -3.21 -5.54
C MET A 146 -15.56 -3.08 -5.41
N GLY A 147 -14.88 -4.11 -4.92
CA GLY A 147 -13.43 -4.13 -4.77
C GLY A 147 -12.71 -3.97 -6.11
N ALA A 148 -13.20 -4.62 -7.17
CA ALA A 148 -12.65 -4.47 -8.52
C ALA A 148 -12.87 -3.05 -9.08
N ALA A 149 -14.05 -2.47 -8.86
CA ALA A 149 -14.33 -1.09 -9.29
C ALA A 149 -13.45 -0.07 -8.55
N ILE A 150 -13.28 -0.22 -7.23
CA ILE A 150 -12.37 0.62 -6.43
C ILE A 150 -10.94 0.48 -6.93
N GLU A 151 -10.48 -0.74 -7.20
CA GLU A 151 -9.12 -1.00 -7.68
C GLU A 151 -8.87 -0.38 -9.06
N THR A 152 -9.86 -0.45 -9.95
CA THR A 152 -9.81 0.19 -11.27
C THR A 152 -9.67 1.71 -11.14
N ALA A 153 -10.47 2.35 -10.28
CA ALA A 153 -10.41 3.78 -10.02
C ALA A 153 -9.05 4.19 -9.42
N ARG A 154 -8.54 3.40 -8.47
CA ARG A 154 -7.23 3.60 -7.83
C ARG A 154 -6.10 3.57 -8.87
N LEU A 155 -6.03 2.51 -9.67
CA LEU A 155 -4.96 2.33 -10.65
C LEU A 155 -5.01 3.40 -11.76
N SER A 156 -6.21 3.71 -12.26
CA SER A 156 -6.40 4.73 -13.29
C SER A 156 -6.01 6.12 -12.79
N GLY A 157 -6.36 6.47 -11.55
CA GLY A 157 -5.95 7.73 -10.93
C GLY A 157 -4.43 7.85 -10.78
N LYS A 158 -3.76 6.77 -10.33
CA LYS A 158 -2.30 6.74 -10.24
C LYS A 158 -1.64 6.87 -11.63
N GLN A 159 -2.19 6.20 -12.64
CA GLN A 159 -1.72 6.33 -14.01
C GLN A 159 -1.87 7.76 -14.54
N ALA A 160 -2.99 8.43 -14.28
CA ALA A 160 -3.21 9.82 -14.69
C ALA A 160 -2.17 10.77 -14.04
N ILE A 161 -1.82 10.55 -12.76
CA ILE A 161 -0.75 11.29 -12.09
C ILE A 161 0.60 11.01 -12.76
N ASP A 162 0.92 9.75 -13.07
CA ASP A 162 2.19 9.39 -13.71
C ASP A 162 2.32 10.04 -15.09
N LEU A 163 1.22 10.16 -15.85
CA LEU A 163 1.18 10.82 -17.16
C LEU A 163 1.21 12.36 -17.11
N ALA A 164 0.96 12.98 -15.95
CA ALA A 164 0.93 14.43 -15.82
C ALA A 164 2.32 15.04 -16.07
N ALA A 165 2.43 15.96 -17.04
CA ALA A 165 3.69 16.63 -17.36
C ALA A 165 4.04 17.80 -16.42
N THR A 166 3.09 18.27 -15.61
CA THR A 166 3.26 19.42 -14.72
C THR A 166 2.68 19.15 -13.34
N ALA A 167 3.14 19.92 -12.36
CA ALA A 167 2.63 19.85 -10.99
C ALA A 167 1.14 20.22 -10.92
N GLU A 168 0.70 21.18 -11.72
CA GLU A 168 -0.71 21.59 -11.81
C GLU A 168 -1.58 20.45 -12.37
N ALA A 169 -1.16 19.83 -13.48
CA ALA A 169 -1.87 18.70 -14.05
C ALA A 169 -1.94 17.51 -13.09
N ALA A 170 -0.87 17.23 -12.35
CA ALA A 170 -0.85 16.15 -11.36
C ALA A 170 -1.84 16.41 -10.21
N ARG A 171 -1.91 17.65 -9.70
CA ARG A 171 -2.85 18.05 -8.65
C ARG A 171 -4.31 18.08 -9.11
N ALA A 172 -4.54 18.31 -10.39
CA ALA A 172 -5.87 18.35 -10.98
C ALA A 172 -6.50 16.95 -11.18
N VAL A 173 -5.75 15.87 -10.97
CA VAL A 173 -6.29 14.51 -11.07
C VAL A 173 -7.33 14.28 -9.98
N VAL A 174 -8.55 13.96 -10.40
CA VAL A 174 -9.67 13.59 -9.53
C VAL A 174 -9.99 12.12 -9.75
N VAL A 175 -10.09 11.36 -8.67
CA VAL A 175 -10.58 9.97 -8.71
C VAL A 175 -12.06 9.95 -8.40
N ILE A 176 -12.85 9.38 -9.31
CA ILE A 176 -14.26 9.11 -9.08
C ILE A 176 -14.39 7.69 -8.53
N TRP A 177 -14.80 7.59 -7.26
CA TRP A 177 -14.97 6.31 -6.59
C TRP A 177 -16.36 5.72 -6.87
N PRO A 178 -16.46 4.40 -7.05
CA PRO A 178 -17.74 3.74 -7.29
C PRO A 178 -18.61 3.81 -6.03
N GLN A 179 -19.91 3.97 -6.23
CA GLN A 179 -20.93 3.90 -5.18
C GLN A 179 -21.77 2.65 -5.39
N ALA A 180 -22.23 2.02 -4.31
CA ALA A 180 -23.26 1.01 -4.44
C ALA A 180 -24.55 1.67 -4.96
N GLU A 181 -25.21 1.02 -5.92
CA GLU A 181 -26.56 1.43 -6.32
C GLU A 181 -27.50 1.27 -5.11
N GLU A 182 -28.22 2.34 -4.76
CA GLU A 182 -29.32 2.25 -3.80
C GLU A 182 -30.44 1.42 -4.45
N ASN A 183 -30.68 0.22 -3.93
CA ASN A 183 -31.89 -0.56 -4.25
C ASN A 183 -33.05 -0.15 -3.35
#